data_AF-A0A1I5EQT4-F1
#
_entry.id   AF-A0A1I5EQT4-F1
#
_cell.length_a   1.000
_cell.length_b   1.000
_cell.length_c   1.000
_cell.angle_alpha   90.00
_cell.angle_beta   90.00
_cell.angle_gamma   90.00
#
_symmetry.space_group_name_H-M   'P 1'
#
loop_
_entity.id
_entity.type
_entity.pdbx_description
1 polymer ?
#
loop_
_entity_poly.entity_id
_entity_poly.type
_entity_poly.pdbx_seq_one_letter_code
_entity_poly.pdbx_strand_id
1 'polypeptide(L)'
;MVEDVTSITDVRHVELDGQAYRIMENSEKHTITTTPPLGTAFKGGLINGLALGMANVLTGKAQHYKAARKYLDETDRAECSIKSGFLVVEPRYRFLYVCPQEEEKSGATGIGRQS
;
A
#
# COMPACT_ATOMS: atom_id res chain seq x y z
N MET A 1 19.12 8.13 -8.50
CA MET A 1 17.69 8.19 -8.82
C MET A 1 16.99 8.78 -7.61
N VAL A 2 16.70 10.08 -7.66
CA VAL A 2 15.85 10.74 -6.66
C VAL A 2 14.42 10.41 -7.04
N GLU A 3 13.74 9.58 -6.24
CA GLU A 3 12.29 9.42 -6.37
C GLU A 3 11.67 10.81 -6.11
N ASP A 4 11.14 11.39 -7.17
CA ASP A 4 10.58 12.73 -7.26
C ASP A 4 9.52 12.94 -6.16
N VAL A 5 9.87 13.71 -5.13
CA VAL A 5 9.00 14.01 -3.97
C VAL A 5 7.75 14.80 -4.40
N THR A 6 7.78 15.37 -5.61
CA THR A 6 6.74 16.16 -6.25
C THR A 6 5.51 15.37 -6.70
N SER A 7 5.56 14.04 -6.78
CA SER A 7 4.38 13.21 -7.07
C SER A 7 3.69 12.65 -5.81
N ILE A 8 4.12 13.03 -4.59
CA ILE A 8 3.36 12.68 -3.38
C ILE A 8 2.18 13.63 -3.28
N THR A 9 0.98 13.09 -3.44
CA THR A 9 -0.27 13.87 -3.48
C THR A 9 -0.90 14.01 -2.11
N ASP A 10 -0.69 13.04 -1.20
CA ASP A 10 -1.27 13.04 0.14
C ASP A 10 -0.38 12.31 1.16
N VAL A 11 -0.32 12.84 2.38
CA VAL A 11 0.37 12.23 3.52
C VAL A 11 -0.57 12.22 4.71
N ARG A 12 -0.93 11.03 5.19
CA ARG A 12 -1.87 10.84 6.31
C ARG A 12 -1.39 9.81 7.31
N HIS A 13 -2.07 9.76 8.45
CA HIS A 13 -1.91 8.68 9.41
C HIS A 13 -3.17 7.84 9.45
N VAL A 14 -2.99 6.52 9.50
CA VAL A 14 -4.06 5.55 9.67
C VAL A 14 -3.77 4.74 10.91
N GLU A 15 -4.72 4.70 11.84
CA GLU A 15 -4.60 3.87 13.04
C GLU A 15 -5.05 2.45 12.75
N LEU A 16 -4.20 1.47 13.04
CA LEU A 16 -4.48 0.05 12.89
C LEU A 16 -3.91 -0.71 14.09
N ASP A 17 -4.75 -1.48 14.78
CA ASP A 17 -4.36 -2.27 15.96
C ASP A 17 -3.60 -1.45 17.03
N GLY A 18 -4.00 -0.18 17.23
CA GLY A 18 -3.35 0.74 18.17
C GLY A 18 -2.01 1.33 17.70
N GLN A 19 -1.67 1.18 16.42
CA GLN A 19 -0.47 1.76 15.80
C GLN A 19 -0.85 2.77 14.72
N ALA A 20 -0.23 3.95 14.72
CA ALA A 20 -0.39 4.95 13.68
C ALA A 20 0.59 4.70 12.54
N TYR A 21 0.10 4.20 11.41
CA TYR A 21 0.86 4.06 10.17
C TYR A 21 0.87 5.38 9.42
N ARG A 22 2.05 5.85 9.00
CA ARG A 22 2.18 6.94 8.06
C ARG A 22 1.97 6.43 6.64
N ILE A 23 1.01 7.02 5.96
CA ILE A 23 0.62 6.72 4.59
C ILE A 23 1.12 7.86 3.70
N MET A 24 1.73 7.51 2.57
CA MET A 24 2.08 8.45 1.51
C MET A 24 1.48 7.93 0.21
N GLU A 25 0.62 8.71 -0.40
CA GLU A 25 0.04 8.39 -1.69
C GLU A 25 0.76 9.11 -2.82
N ASN A 26 0.89 8.41 -3.94
CA ASN A 26 1.13 8.98 -5.25
C ASN A 26 -0.05 8.58 -6.15
N SER A 27 -1.00 9.50 -6.32
CA SER A 27 -2.22 9.24 -7.07
C SER A 27 -1.96 9.13 -8.58
N GLU A 28 -0.91 9.76 -9.11
CA GLU A 28 -0.53 9.67 -10.53
C GLU A 28 -0.04 8.27 -10.93
N LYS A 29 0.58 7.56 -9.98
CA LYS A 29 1.10 6.20 -10.16
C LYS A 29 0.18 5.14 -9.53
N HIS A 30 -0.92 5.56 -8.91
CA HIS A 30 -1.83 4.71 -8.16
C HIS A 30 -1.12 3.86 -7.10
N THR A 31 -0.18 4.48 -6.37
CA THR A 31 0.60 3.79 -5.34
C THR A 31 0.41 4.38 -3.96
N ILE A 32 0.34 3.49 -2.97
CA ILE A 32 0.30 3.83 -1.55
C ILE A 32 1.53 3.25 -0.87
N THR A 33 2.33 4.10 -0.24
CA THR A 33 3.46 3.68 0.59
C THR A 33 3.06 3.77 2.06
N THR A 34 3.28 2.70 2.80
CA THR A 34 2.95 2.57 4.22
C THR A 34 4.24 2.48 5.03
N THR A 35 4.35 3.31 6.05
CA THR A 35 5.49 3.36 6.98
C THR A 35 4.94 3.18 8.40
N PRO A 36 5.44 2.20 9.18
CA PRO A 36 5.00 2.02 10.55
C PRO A 36 5.60 3.10 11.45
N PRO A 37 5.10 3.29 12.68
CA PRO A 37 5.71 4.22 13.61
C PRO A 37 7.14 3.76 13.96
N LEU A 38 8.03 4.73 14.20
CA LEU A 38 9.47 4.50 14.43
C LEU A 38 9.81 3.58 15.63
N GLY A 39 8.84 3.19 16.45
CA GLY A 39 9.04 2.33 17.63
C GLY A 39 8.53 0.88 17.54
N THR A 40 7.80 0.48 16.50
CA THR A 40 7.16 -0.86 16.45
C THR A 40 7.92 -1.89 15.63
N ALA A 41 8.82 -1.46 14.73
CA ALA A 41 9.67 -2.35 13.94
C ALA A 41 10.61 -3.23 14.82
N PHE A 42 10.91 -2.81 16.05
CA PHE A 42 11.78 -3.55 16.96
C PHE A 42 11.08 -4.66 17.75
N LYS A 43 9.75 -4.64 17.91
CA LYS A 43 9.06 -5.61 18.79
C LYS A 43 8.86 -7.00 18.16
N GLY A 44 8.93 -7.13 16.84
CA GLY A 44 8.81 -8.43 16.15
C GLY A 44 10.11 -9.24 16.10
N GLY A 45 11.28 -8.60 16.29
CA GLY A 45 12.56 -9.18 15.87
C GLY A 45 13.24 -10.20 16.79
N LEU A 46 12.75 -10.45 18.01
CA LEU A 46 13.60 -11.09 19.04
C LEU A 46 13.38 -12.59 19.31
N ILE A 47 12.39 -13.26 18.71
CA ILE A 47 11.96 -14.56 19.27
C ILE A 47 12.51 -15.84 18.58
N ASN A 48 12.79 -15.93 17.26
CA ASN A 48 13.29 -17.20 16.63
C ASN A 48 14.00 -16.96 15.26
N GLY A 49 15.33 -16.86 15.28
CA GLY A 49 16.19 -16.24 14.25
C GLY A 49 16.26 -16.72 12.79
N LEU A 50 15.32 -17.50 12.24
CA LEU A 50 15.31 -17.79 10.77
C LEU A 50 13.90 -18.01 10.21
N ALA A 51 13.08 -18.83 10.88
CA ALA A 51 11.67 -19.01 10.52
C ALA A 51 10.80 -17.79 10.88
N LEU A 52 11.09 -17.09 12.00
CA LEU A 52 10.39 -15.85 12.32
C LEU A 52 10.81 -14.69 11.42
N GLY A 53 11.98 -14.71 10.77
CA GLY A 53 12.34 -13.66 9.81
C GLY A 53 11.31 -13.57 8.68
N MET A 54 11.02 -14.71 8.03
CA MET A 54 10.00 -14.78 7.00
C MET A 54 8.58 -14.60 7.54
N ALA A 55 8.24 -15.20 8.69
CA ALA A 55 6.92 -15.05 9.28
C ALA A 55 6.63 -13.60 9.69
N ASN A 56 7.61 -12.91 10.28
CA ASN A 56 7.53 -11.49 10.63
C ASN A 56 7.37 -10.61 9.40
N VAL A 57 8.10 -10.90 8.32
CA VAL A 57 7.98 -10.19 7.02
C VAL A 57 6.58 -10.40 6.42
N LEU A 58 6.03 -11.61 6.48
CA LEU A 58 4.68 -11.91 5.99
C LEU A 58 3.60 -11.23 6.85
N THR A 59 3.71 -11.28 8.18
CA THR A 59 2.80 -10.54 9.08
C THR A 59 2.94 -9.03 8.93
N GLY A 60 4.17 -8.54 8.70
CA GLY A 60 4.45 -7.14 8.42
C GLY A 60 3.71 -6.71 7.16
N LYS A 61 3.94 -7.39 6.03
CA LYS A 61 3.25 -7.10 4.78
C LYS A 61 1.72 -7.11 4.93
N ALA A 62 1.16 -8.06 5.68
CA ALA A 62 -0.27 -8.14 5.91
C ALA A 62 -0.83 -6.93 6.70
N GLN A 63 -0.11 -6.47 7.73
CA GLN A 63 -0.53 -5.27 8.47
C GLN A 63 -0.41 -3.99 7.63
N HIS A 64 0.66 -3.90 6.85
CA HIS A 64 0.83 -2.82 5.87
C HIS A 64 -0.29 -2.82 4.81
N TYR A 65 -0.73 -3.99 4.34
CA TYR A 65 -1.86 -4.13 3.43
C TYR A 65 -3.16 -3.63 4.06
N LYS A 66 -3.45 -4.03 5.30
CA LYS A 66 -4.64 -3.56 6.04
C LYS A 66 -4.62 -2.04 6.24
N ALA A 67 -3.46 -1.45 6.53
CA ALA A 67 -3.32 0.00 6.66
C ALA A 67 -3.60 0.72 5.32
N ALA A 68 -3.06 0.20 4.21
CA ALA A 68 -3.35 0.74 2.88
C ALA A 68 -4.83 0.57 2.48
N ARG A 69 -5.45 -0.57 2.82
CA ARG A 69 -6.88 -0.81 2.61
C ARG A 69 -7.73 0.18 3.39
N LYS A 70 -7.46 0.32 4.68
CA LYS A 70 -8.17 1.27 5.55
C LYS A 70 -8.03 2.71 5.05
N TYR A 71 -6.86 3.11 4.57
CA TYR A 71 -6.66 4.42 3.93
C TYR A 71 -7.59 4.63 2.71
N LEU A 72 -7.70 3.64 1.83
CA LEU A 72 -8.60 3.71 0.68
C LEU A 72 -10.07 3.79 1.13
N ASP A 73 -10.44 3.06 2.19
CA ASP A 73 -11.80 3.10 2.75
C ASP A 73 -12.12 4.49 3.35
N GLU A 74 -11.17 5.12 4.03
CA GLU A 74 -11.29 6.45 4.63
C GLU A 74 -11.24 7.62 3.63
N THR A 75 -10.87 7.34 2.38
CA THR A 75 -10.74 8.36 1.31
C THR A 75 -11.76 8.17 0.19
N ASP A 76 -12.94 7.61 0.51
CA ASP A 76 -14.04 7.36 -0.42
C ASP A 76 -13.64 6.48 -1.62
N ARG A 77 -12.63 5.63 -1.44
CA ARG A 77 -12.06 4.73 -2.46
C ARG A 77 -12.19 3.27 -2.06
N ALA A 78 -13.25 2.96 -1.33
CA ALA A 78 -13.62 1.59 -0.92
C ALA A 78 -13.71 0.63 -2.13
N GLU A 79 -14.14 1.13 -3.28
CA GLU A 79 -14.25 0.38 -4.54
C GLU A 79 -12.90 0.08 -5.22
N CYS A 80 -11.84 0.82 -4.90
CA CYS A 80 -10.52 0.59 -5.47
C CYS A 80 -9.92 -0.69 -4.86
N SER A 81 -9.22 -1.49 -5.66
CA SER A 81 -8.63 -2.77 -5.23
C SER A 81 -7.10 -2.69 -5.21
N ILE A 82 -6.47 -3.18 -4.14
CA ILE A 82 -5.02 -3.36 -4.08
C ILE A 82 -4.64 -4.60 -4.90
N LYS A 83 -3.90 -4.43 -6.00
CA LYS A 83 -3.51 -5.51 -6.93
C LYS A 83 -2.19 -6.16 -6.54
N SER A 84 -1.24 -5.38 -6.04
CA SER A 84 0.08 -5.88 -5.66
C SER A 84 0.69 -5.08 -4.50
N GLY A 85 1.67 -5.67 -3.83
CA GLY A 85 2.42 -5.02 -2.78
C GLY A 85 3.82 -5.58 -2.66
N PHE A 86 4.81 -4.70 -2.52
CA PHE A 86 6.23 -5.05 -2.45
C PHE A 86 6.95 -4.23 -1.38
N LEU A 87 8.01 -4.82 -0.82
CA LEU A 87 8.88 -4.18 0.15
C LEU A 87 9.74 -3.15 -0.59
N VAL A 88 9.74 -1.90 -0.13
CA VAL A 88 10.61 -0.84 -0.70
C VAL A 88 11.95 -0.87 0.02
N VAL A 89 11.89 -0.78 1.34
CA VAL A 89 13.01 -0.95 2.28
C VAL A 89 12.38 -1.20 3.62
N GLU A 90 12.93 -2.09 4.45
CA GLU A 90 12.33 -2.34 5.77
C GLU A 90 12.28 -1.05 6.62
N PRO A 91 11.15 -0.79 7.32
CA PRO A 91 9.89 -1.54 7.39
C PRO A 91 8.77 -0.96 6.48
N ARG A 92 9.09 -0.41 5.31
CA ARG A 92 8.19 0.28 4.38
C ARG A 92 7.74 -0.61 3.21
N TYR A 93 6.43 -0.63 2.96
CA TYR A 93 5.83 -1.33 1.83
C TYR A 93 5.12 -0.36 0.89
N ARG A 94 5.17 -0.66 -0.41
CA ARG A 94 4.41 0.05 -1.45
C ARG A 94 3.37 -0.89 -2.05
N PHE A 95 2.16 -0.38 -2.22
CA PHE A 95 1.01 -1.08 -2.80
C PHE A 95 0.55 -0.37 -4.05
N LEU A 96 0.22 -1.14 -5.09
CA LEU A 96 -0.45 -0.66 -6.29
C LEU A 96 -1.95 -0.88 -6.11
N TYR A 97 -2.74 0.16 -6.29
CA TYR A 97 -4.20 0.08 -6.30
C TYR A 97 -4.77 0.40 -7.68
N VAL A 98 -5.98 -0.05 -7.96
CA VAL A 98 -6.72 0.24 -9.20
C VAL A 98 -8.17 0.51 -8.84
N CYS A 99 -8.71 1.62 -9.34
CA CYS A 99 -10.12 1.97 -9.16
C CYS A 99 -10.94 1.54 -10.39
N PRO A 100 -12.21 1.13 -10.23
CA PRO A 100 -13.03 0.60 -11.32
C PRO A 100 -13.25 1.61 -12.45
N GLN A 101 -13.31 2.91 -12.14
CA GLN A 101 -13.39 3.99 -13.13
C GLN A 101 -12.15 4.08 -14.05
N GLU A 102 -11.02 3.48 -13.65
CA GLU A 102 -9.77 3.48 -14.41
C GLU A 102 -9.59 2.19 -15.23
N GLU A 103 -10.17 1.07 -14.76
CA GLU A 103 -10.21 -0.20 -15.49
C GLU A 103 -11.02 -0.06 -16.80
N GLU A 104 -12.09 0.75 -16.80
CA GLU A 104 -12.94 0.95 -17.98
C GLU A 104 -12.19 1.61 -19.16
N LYS A 105 -11.26 2.54 -18.88
CA LYS A 105 -10.43 3.18 -19.93
C LYS A 105 -9.38 2.24 -20.54
N SER A 106 -8.98 1.19 -19.82
CA SER A 106 -8.03 0.20 -20.34
C SER A 106 -8.72 -0.93 -21.11
N GLY A 107 -10.01 -1.19 -20.85
CA GLY A 107 -10.83 -2.20 -21.54
C GLY A 107 -11.61 -1.71 -22.78
N ALA A 108 -11.76 -0.39 -22.97
CA ALA A 108 -12.58 0.17 -24.06
C ALA A 108 -11.90 0.25 -25.44
N THR A 109 -10.68 -0.28 -25.63
CA THR A 109 -9.97 -0.34 -26.93
C THR A 109 -10.16 -1.71 -27.60
N GLY A 110 -11.38 -2.27 -27.61
CA GLY A 110 -11.55 -3.66 -28.00
C GLY A 110 -12.86 -4.10 -28.63
N ILE A 111 -13.90 -3.28 -28.78
CA ILE A 111 -15.14 -3.73 -29.46
C ILE A 111 -15.78 -2.58 -30.24
N GLY A 112 -15.13 -2.18 -31.34
CA GLY A 112 -15.78 -1.46 -32.44
C GLY A 112 -16.39 -2.47 -33.39
N ARG A 113 -17.68 -2.78 -33.19
CA ARG A 113 -18.55 -3.47 -34.16
C ARG A 113 -18.48 -2.78 -35.52
N GLN A 114 -18.21 -3.53 -36.58
CA GLN A 114 -18.63 -3.20 -37.94
C GLN A 114 -19.47 -4.37 -38.46
N SER A 115 -20.76 -4.12 -38.70
CA SER A 115 -21.67 -4.93 -39.50
C SER A 115 -22.61 -3.98 -40.21
#